data_AF-A0A4R2C137-F1
#
_entry.id   AF-A0A4R2C137-F1
#
_cell.length_a   1.000
_cell.length_b   1.000
_cell.length_c   1.000
_cell.angle_alpha   90.00
_cell.angle_beta   90.00
_cell.angle_gamma   90.00
#
_symmetry.space_group_name_H-M   'P 1'
#
loop_
_entity.id
_entity.type
_entity.pdbx_description
1 polymer ?
#
loop_
_entity_poly.entity_id
_entity_poly.type
_entity_poly.pdbx_seq_one_letter_code
_entity_poly.pdbx_strand_id
1 'polypeptide(L)'
;MRYRAAGYEDHLLKTPPKGYDASLYSWAPRTLPEQGGAFGTELQPSMLGKMLTNQRYFGDDRLKGNRDYILSHPRERTEIRKDFMNHSLGFLYFIQTDGGMPQLGLSEDEFADNNNMPRSPYVREGRRFRGRVRLTENDVSAYLAGPGPRPPLRKDSIAIGDWGVESRRCRDEPNPMTNTYDGSMFIRTLRAPYQVPFGCLLPEGLDNLLVTTTISATHVAFCALRVEAVWAQTGAAAGIAASLAIRQGSEISDIAVESIQDSMLQQNYKLTYFSDVHSEHPHFRGIQWLALKGCLPEGDTGYCFFPENSATWGEFLEAVVKAFELPVSVTGIHFDTIESTDHVFRYAETLYDTASRKGVALFDNMFHPSIDHPADHLLPEPRQRWLTLRTEAAVSGGAAVRFLALLSSIVGRDFATDDFAPYLQKAHITRAEMADLLFSCASNLNTAQS
;
A
#
# COMPACT_ATOMS: atom_id res chain seq x y z
N MET A 1 -7.96 30.01 -4.44
CA MET A 1 -8.00 31.43 -4.88
C MET A 1 -7.81 31.48 -6.39
N ARG A 2 -7.94 32.64 -7.06
CA ARG A 2 -7.70 32.79 -8.51
C ARG A 2 -6.98 34.11 -8.78
N TYR A 3 -5.92 34.09 -9.60
CA TYR A 3 -5.21 35.29 -10.05
C TYR A 3 -5.84 35.82 -11.34
N ARG A 4 -6.05 37.13 -11.49
CA ARG A 4 -6.92 37.66 -12.56
C ARG A 4 -6.36 38.83 -13.35
N ALA A 5 -6.81 38.91 -14.61
CA ALA A 5 -6.71 40.08 -15.48
C ALA A 5 -7.91 41.03 -15.26
N ALA A 6 -7.87 42.23 -15.86
CA ALA A 6 -8.81 43.34 -15.63
C ALA A 6 -10.31 42.96 -15.71
N GLY A 7 -11.13 43.52 -14.81
CA GLY A 7 -12.60 43.39 -14.82
C GLY A 7 -13.25 42.54 -13.72
N TYR A 8 -12.50 42.12 -12.69
CA TYR A 8 -12.92 41.14 -11.68
C TYR A 8 -12.92 41.64 -10.22
N GLU A 9 -13.47 42.84 -9.98
CA GLU A 9 -13.38 43.52 -8.68
C GLU A 9 -14.32 42.96 -7.59
N ASP A 10 -15.34 42.17 -7.95
CA ASP A 10 -16.41 41.74 -7.02
C ASP A 10 -16.00 40.65 -6.01
N HIS A 11 -14.91 39.93 -6.26
CA HIS A 11 -14.41 38.85 -5.38
C HIS A 11 -13.09 39.21 -4.67
N LEU A 12 -12.74 40.50 -4.70
CA LEU A 12 -11.65 41.08 -3.93
C LEU A 12 -12.16 41.52 -2.56
N LEU A 13 -11.31 41.46 -1.53
CA LEU A 13 -11.70 41.88 -0.20
C LEU A 13 -11.57 43.41 -0.11
N LYS A 14 -12.71 44.10 -0.05
CA LYS A 14 -12.76 45.57 0.03
C LYS A 14 -12.41 46.09 1.43
N THR A 15 -12.65 45.29 2.47
CA THR A 15 -12.40 45.64 3.87
C THR A 15 -11.72 44.49 4.60
N PRO A 16 -10.88 44.76 5.61
CA PRO A 16 -10.26 43.70 6.39
C PRO A 16 -11.31 42.87 7.14
N PRO A 17 -11.12 41.55 7.28
CA PRO A 17 -12.00 40.71 8.08
C PRO A 17 -11.87 41.01 9.58
N LYS A 18 -12.84 40.54 10.37
CA LYS A 18 -12.83 40.72 11.83
C LYS A 18 -11.58 40.08 12.45
N GLY A 19 -10.84 40.86 13.24
CA GLY A 19 -9.63 40.40 13.92
C GLY A 19 -8.39 40.37 13.04
N TYR A 20 -8.42 41.03 11.88
CA TYR A 20 -7.25 41.20 11.02
C TYR A 20 -6.11 41.92 11.74
N ASP A 21 -4.91 41.35 11.64
CA ASP A 21 -3.66 41.92 12.10
C ASP A 21 -2.57 41.55 11.08
N ALA A 22 -2.05 42.56 10.37
CA ALA A 22 -1.06 42.37 9.32
C ALA A 22 0.24 41.72 9.84
N SER A 23 0.57 41.88 11.14
CA SER A 23 1.78 41.32 11.73
C SER A 23 1.78 39.79 11.83
N LEU A 24 0.61 39.15 11.67
CA LEU A 24 0.45 37.70 11.70
C LEU A 24 0.78 37.04 10.36
N TYR A 25 1.02 37.82 9.30
CA TYR A 25 1.13 37.32 7.94
C TYR A 25 2.48 37.68 7.33
N SER A 26 2.92 36.80 6.42
CA SER A 26 4.11 37.02 5.62
C SER A 26 3.87 36.45 4.23
N TRP A 27 4.27 37.20 3.20
CA TRP A 27 4.07 36.83 1.81
C TRP A 27 5.30 37.21 0.99
N ALA A 28 5.84 36.24 0.26
CA ALA A 28 7.07 36.40 -0.52
C ALA A 28 6.83 36.73 -2.01
N PRO A 29 5.94 36.03 -2.76
CA PRO A 29 5.82 36.28 -4.19
C PRO A 29 5.02 37.56 -4.45
N ARG A 30 5.62 38.59 -5.03
CA ARG A 30 4.91 39.85 -5.37
C ARG A 30 4.25 39.83 -6.74
N THR A 31 4.53 38.81 -7.54
CA THR A 31 4.00 38.61 -8.89
C THR A 31 3.72 37.12 -9.08
N LEU A 32 2.96 36.77 -10.13
CA LEU A 32 2.89 35.37 -10.54
C LEU A 32 4.28 34.85 -10.90
N PRO A 33 4.67 33.66 -10.40
CA PRO A 33 5.90 33.04 -10.85
C PRO A 33 5.75 32.58 -12.32
N GLU A 34 6.77 32.85 -13.14
CA GLU A 34 6.80 32.47 -14.56
C GLU A 34 6.90 30.95 -14.79
N GLN A 35 7.38 30.21 -13.79
CA GLN A 35 7.47 28.75 -13.77
C GLN A 35 6.77 28.23 -12.52
N GLY A 36 6.08 27.09 -12.62
CA GLY A 36 5.37 26.48 -11.49
C GLY A 36 6.30 26.31 -10.29
N GLY A 37 5.93 26.92 -9.16
CA GLY A 37 6.85 27.12 -8.05
C GLY A 37 7.29 25.87 -7.31
N ALA A 38 8.40 26.00 -6.57
CA ALA A 38 8.88 24.95 -5.67
C ALA A 38 7.83 24.60 -4.60
N PHE A 39 7.73 23.32 -4.24
CA PHE A 39 6.75 22.83 -3.26
C PHE A 39 6.86 23.59 -1.92
N GLY A 40 5.81 24.34 -1.56
CA GLY A 40 5.62 24.88 -0.21
C GLY A 40 6.21 26.26 0.12
N THR A 41 6.77 26.99 -0.85
CA THR A 41 7.27 28.38 -0.65
C THR A 41 6.72 29.40 -1.63
N GLU A 42 6.05 28.96 -2.70
CA GLU A 42 5.53 29.82 -3.78
C GLU A 42 4.03 29.63 -3.98
N LEU A 43 3.40 30.56 -4.70
CA LEU A 43 2.00 30.44 -5.11
C LEU A 43 1.91 29.29 -6.14
N GLN A 44 1.12 28.25 -5.82
CA GLN A 44 1.03 27.09 -6.70
C GLN A 44 -0.20 27.20 -7.61
N PRO A 45 -0.03 27.21 -8.94
CA PRO A 45 -1.15 27.06 -9.83
C PRO A 45 -1.77 25.67 -9.67
N SER A 46 -3.09 25.66 -9.66
CA SER A 46 -3.95 24.48 -9.67
C SER A 46 -4.75 24.46 -10.98
N MET A 47 -5.72 23.55 -11.09
CA MET A 47 -6.54 23.42 -12.28
C MET A 47 -7.36 24.70 -12.55
N LEU A 48 -7.64 24.97 -13.83
CA LEU A 48 -8.50 26.07 -14.28
C LEU A 48 -8.02 27.48 -13.88
N GLY A 49 -6.71 27.65 -13.66
CA GLY A 49 -6.10 28.92 -13.26
C GLY A 49 -6.35 29.29 -11.80
N LYS A 50 -6.84 28.34 -10.99
CA LYS A 50 -6.94 28.48 -9.53
C LYS A 50 -5.54 28.39 -8.91
N MET A 51 -5.40 28.90 -7.69
CA MET A 51 -4.14 29.00 -6.97
C MET A 51 -4.30 28.49 -5.55
N LEU A 52 -3.32 27.71 -5.10
CA LEU A 52 -3.16 27.28 -3.71
C LEU A 52 -2.27 28.29 -2.98
N THR A 53 -2.75 28.75 -1.83
CA THR A 53 -2.06 29.72 -0.96
C THR A 53 -1.45 29.10 0.28
N ASN A 54 -1.68 27.80 0.48
CA ASN A 54 -1.07 27.06 1.56
C ASN A 54 0.43 26.90 1.27
N GLN A 55 1.28 27.56 2.06
CA GLN A 55 2.73 27.34 2.05
C GLN A 55 3.19 26.87 3.43
N ARG A 56 4.20 25.99 3.45
CA ARG A 56 4.47 25.08 4.57
C ARG A 56 4.86 25.78 5.88
N TYR A 57 5.43 26.97 5.77
CA TYR A 57 5.85 27.82 6.89
C TYR A 57 5.20 29.20 6.88
N PHE A 58 4.85 29.70 5.70
CA PHE A 58 4.32 31.03 5.47
C PHE A 58 3.00 30.81 4.73
N GLY A 59 1.85 31.20 5.28
CA GLY A 59 0.57 30.76 4.73
C GLY A 59 -0.59 31.09 5.66
N ASP A 60 -1.77 30.57 5.35
CA ASP A 60 -2.97 30.70 6.17
C ASP A 60 -3.12 29.59 7.23
N ASP A 61 -2.07 28.80 7.48
CA ASP A 61 -2.09 27.81 8.55
C ASP A 61 -2.15 28.47 9.91
N ARG A 62 -3.19 28.12 10.67
CA ARG A 62 -3.39 28.61 12.01
C ARG A 62 -3.32 27.48 13.02
N LEU A 63 -2.37 27.57 13.95
CA LEU A 63 -2.26 26.61 15.06
C LEU A 63 -3.22 26.94 16.20
N LYS A 64 -3.39 28.22 16.51
CA LYS A 64 -4.32 28.66 17.57
C LYS A 64 -5.73 28.12 17.30
N GLY A 65 -6.28 27.43 18.30
CA GLY A 65 -7.62 26.83 18.24
C GLY A 65 -7.68 25.47 17.53
N ASN A 66 -6.57 24.90 17.03
CA ASN A 66 -6.58 23.61 16.34
C ASN A 66 -7.05 22.47 17.26
N ARG A 67 -6.53 22.40 18.49
CA ARG A 67 -6.86 21.39 19.48
C ARG A 67 -8.29 21.57 19.95
N ASP A 68 -8.71 22.79 20.22
CA ASP A 68 -10.07 23.12 20.63
C ASP A 68 -11.07 22.74 19.55
N TYR A 69 -10.74 22.95 18.26
CA TYR A 69 -11.57 22.50 17.15
C TYR A 69 -11.77 20.98 17.17
N ILE A 70 -10.74 20.19 17.46
CA ILE A 70 -10.86 18.73 17.49
C ILE A 70 -11.55 18.22 18.77
N LEU A 71 -11.33 18.90 19.89
CA LEU A 71 -11.85 18.49 21.20
C LEU A 71 -13.29 18.93 21.44
N SER A 72 -13.70 20.08 20.91
CA SER A 72 -15.05 20.62 21.07
C SER A 72 -16.09 19.81 20.30
N HIS A 73 -17.33 19.76 20.80
CA HIS A 73 -18.42 19.11 20.10
C HIS A 73 -18.71 19.85 18.76
N PRO A 74 -19.05 19.17 17.65
CA PRO A 74 -19.25 19.82 16.35
C PRO A 74 -20.22 21.02 16.36
N ARG A 75 -21.24 20.99 17.23
CA ARG A 75 -22.21 22.10 17.41
C ARG A 75 -21.62 23.35 18.07
N GLU A 76 -20.52 23.21 18.79
CA GLU A 76 -19.86 24.29 19.54
C GLU A 76 -18.71 24.93 18.76
N ARG A 77 -18.34 24.37 17.61
CA ARG A 77 -17.19 24.82 16.80
C ARG A 77 -17.44 26.08 15.99
N THR A 78 -18.62 26.71 16.09
CA THR A 78 -19.00 27.82 15.20
C THR A 78 -18.04 29.01 15.30
N GLU A 79 -17.72 29.47 16.51
CA GLU A 79 -16.80 30.61 16.68
C GLU A 79 -15.35 30.22 16.33
N ILE A 80 -14.92 29.01 16.65
CA ILE A 80 -13.61 28.48 16.27
C ILE A 80 -13.48 28.42 14.73
N ARG A 81 -14.53 27.94 14.05
CA ARG A 81 -14.59 27.90 12.58
C ARG A 81 -14.51 29.30 11.99
N LYS A 82 -15.26 30.26 12.54
CA LYS A 82 -15.21 31.66 12.10
C LYS A 82 -13.81 32.26 12.28
N ASP A 83 -13.13 31.96 13.38
CA ASP A 83 -11.75 32.41 13.61
C ASP A 83 -10.79 31.87 12.54
N PHE A 84 -10.86 30.57 12.19
CA PHE A 84 -10.08 30.02 11.08
C PHE A 84 -10.39 30.69 9.74
N MET A 85 -11.68 30.86 9.41
CA MET A 85 -12.08 31.47 8.14
C MET A 85 -11.67 32.94 8.06
N ASN A 86 -11.83 33.71 9.13
CA ASN A 86 -11.38 35.09 9.20
C ASN A 86 -9.86 35.19 9.09
N HIS A 87 -9.11 34.23 9.64
CA HIS A 87 -7.66 34.20 9.50
C HIS A 87 -7.24 33.94 8.05
N SER A 88 -7.85 32.97 7.34
CA SER A 88 -7.56 32.74 5.92
C SER A 88 -7.97 33.91 5.03
N LEU A 89 -9.10 34.56 5.32
CA LEU A 89 -9.51 35.80 4.65
C LEU A 89 -8.55 36.95 4.95
N GLY A 90 -8.03 37.02 6.18
CA GLY A 90 -7.06 38.03 6.59
C GLY A 90 -5.74 37.85 5.83
N PHE A 91 -5.31 36.60 5.63
CA PHE A 91 -4.16 36.30 4.79
C PHE A 91 -4.37 36.75 3.33
N LEU A 92 -5.54 36.49 2.76
CA LEU A 92 -5.88 36.99 1.42
C LEU A 92 -5.88 38.52 1.35
N TYR A 93 -6.46 39.19 2.33
CA TYR A 93 -6.48 40.65 2.39
C TYR A 93 -5.05 41.22 2.47
N PHE A 94 -4.20 40.63 3.32
CA PHE A 94 -2.77 40.98 3.40
C PHE A 94 -2.07 40.84 2.05
N ILE A 95 -2.31 39.74 1.31
CA ILE A 95 -1.73 39.53 -0.03
C ILE A 95 -2.16 40.63 -1.01
N GLN A 96 -3.44 41.03 -0.97
CA GLN A 96 -4.00 42.06 -1.83
C GLN A 96 -3.45 43.46 -1.54
N THR A 97 -3.20 43.78 -0.27
CA THR A 97 -2.75 45.12 0.16
C THR A 97 -1.23 45.21 0.28
N ASP A 98 -0.66 44.52 1.27
CA ASP A 98 0.73 44.65 1.67
C ASP A 98 1.64 43.67 0.91
N GLY A 99 1.07 42.55 0.46
CA GLY A 99 1.75 41.49 -0.29
C GLY A 99 1.93 41.77 -1.78
N GLY A 100 1.35 42.85 -2.31
CA GLY A 100 1.59 43.32 -3.68
C GLY A 100 0.90 42.53 -4.79
N MET A 101 -0.08 41.68 -4.48
CA MET A 101 -0.88 40.94 -5.47
C MET A 101 -2.38 41.28 -5.35
N PRO A 102 -2.79 42.52 -5.66
CA PRO A 102 -4.18 42.98 -5.53
C PRO A 102 -5.17 42.22 -6.44
N GLN A 103 -4.66 41.46 -7.43
CA GLN A 103 -5.48 40.69 -8.37
C GLN A 103 -5.83 39.28 -7.87
N LEU A 104 -5.26 38.82 -6.76
CA LEU A 104 -5.56 37.50 -6.20
C LEU A 104 -6.84 37.58 -5.38
N GLY A 105 -7.87 36.81 -5.73
CA GLY A 105 -9.16 36.83 -5.04
C GLY A 105 -9.75 35.45 -4.77
N LEU A 106 -10.95 35.43 -4.18
CA LEU A 106 -11.75 34.20 -4.08
C LEU A 106 -12.16 33.73 -5.50
N SER A 107 -12.35 32.43 -5.68
CA SER A 107 -12.78 31.88 -6.99
C SER A 107 -14.24 32.24 -7.23
N GLU A 108 -14.63 32.68 -8.44
CA GLU A 108 -16.03 33.10 -8.69
C GLU A 108 -16.99 31.91 -8.79
N ASP A 109 -16.46 30.76 -9.18
CA ASP A 109 -17.17 29.54 -9.54
C ASP A 109 -17.23 28.52 -8.41
N GLU A 110 -16.46 28.72 -7.33
CA GLU A 110 -16.45 27.85 -6.17
C GLU A 110 -17.29 28.46 -5.06
N PHE A 111 -18.17 27.66 -4.44
CA PHE A 111 -19.01 28.08 -3.30
C PHE A 111 -19.77 29.39 -3.57
N ALA A 112 -20.26 29.61 -4.81
CA ALA A 112 -20.97 30.83 -5.20
C ALA A 112 -22.23 31.10 -4.36
N ASP A 113 -22.80 30.05 -3.76
CA ASP A 113 -23.92 30.11 -2.83
C ASP A 113 -23.53 30.43 -1.37
N ASN A 114 -22.23 30.59 -1.10
CA ASN A 114 -21.67 30.87 0.22
C ASN A 114 -20.58 31.96 0.16
N ASN A 115 -20.83 33.03 -0.61
CA ASN A 115 -19.90 34.15 -0.80
C ASN A 115 -18.50 33.71 -1.24
N ASN A 116 -18.44 32.67 -2.06
CA ASN A 116 -17.21 32.09 -2.60
C ASN A 116 -16.23 31.55 -1.53
N MET A 117 -16.76 31.22 -0.34
CA MET A 117 -15.99 30.68 0.78
C MET A 117 -16.32 29.21 1.07
N PRO A 118 -15.32 28.36 1.37
CA PRO A 118 -15.56 27.00 1.83
C PRO A 118 -16.36 26.95 3.14
N ARG A 119 -17.22 25.93 3.28
CA ARG A 119 -18.08 25.74 4.47
C ARG A 119 -17.35 25.21 5.69
N SER A 120 -16.17 24.63 5.51
CA SER A 120 -15.43 23.95 6.58
C SER A 120 -13.92 24.04 6.35
N PRO A 121 -13.14 24.12 7.43
CA PRO A 121 -11.69 24.10 7.34
C PRO A 121 -11.22 22.72 6.89
N TYR A 122 -10.10 22.68 6.18
CA TYR A 122 -9.44 21.44 5.80
C TYR A 122 -8.65 20.88 7.00
N VAL A 123 -9.20 19.86 7.66
CA VAL A 123 -8.59 19.22 8.82
C VAL A 123 -7.69 18.07 8.36
N ARG A 124 -6.38 18.23 8.51
CA ARG A 124 -5.38 17.21 8.12
C ARG A 124 -5.22 16.10 9.15
N GLU A 125 -5.45 16.39 10.43
CA GLU A 125 -5.33 15.40 11.51
C GLU A 125 -6.34 15.68 12.62
N GLY A 126 -6.92 14.63 13.18
CA GLY A 126 -7.89 14.71 14.27
C GLY A 126 -7.80 13.50 15.21
N ARG A 127 -8.91 13.21 15.90
CA ARG A 127 -9.01 12.01 16.75
C ARG A 127 -8.83 10.75 15.91
N ARG A 128 -8.07 9.79 16.43
CA ARG A 128 -7.90 8.46 15.86
C ARG A 128 -8.34 7.43 16.89
N PHE A 129 -8.91 6.34 16.41
CA PHE A 129 -9.23 5.19 17.22
C PHE A 129 -8.02 4.25 17.32
N ARG A 130 -8.06 3.31 18.27
CA ARG A 130 -7.15 2.17 18.28
C ARG A 130 -7.80 1.04 17.50
N GLY A 131 -7.19 0.65 16.39
CA GLY A 131 -7.65 -0.47 15.57
C GLY A 131 -6.90 -1.75 15.86
N ARG A 132 -7.45 -2.87 15.38
CA ARG A 132 -6.87 -4.21 15.52
C ARG A 132 -5.44 -4.29 14.97
N VAL A 133 -5.12 -3.49 13.96
CA VAL A 133 -3.75 -3.21 13.52
C VAL A 133 -3.49 -1.71 13.65
N ARG A 134 -2.29 -1.33 14.08
CA ARG A 134 -1.84 0.06 14.14
C ARG A 134 -0.58 0.24 13.30
N LEU A 135 -0.69 0.99 12.20
CA LEU A 135 0.47 1.35 11.39
C LEU A 135 1.42 2.27 12.16
N THR A 136 2.70 2.07 11.94
CA THR A 136 3.80 2.80 12.56
C THR A 136 4.74 3.34 11.48
N GLU A 137 5.71 4.17 11.86
CA GLU A 137 6.70 4.68 10.91
C GLU A 137 7.49 3.54 10.23
N ASN A 138 7.68 2.42 10.94
CA ASN A 138 8.30 1.20 10.44
C ASN A 138 7.55 0.59 9.24
N ASP A 139 6.26 0.90 9.10
CA ASP A 139 5.41 0.36 8.04
C ASP A 139 5.37 1.23 6.79
N VAL A 140 5.84 2.47 6.89
CA VAL A 140 5.86 3.44 5.79
C VAL A 140 7.27 3.85 5.38
N SER A 141 8.28 3.48 6.17
CA SER A 141 9.69 3.75 5.93
C SER A 141 10.45 2.44 5.74
N ALA A 142 10.99 2.23 4.53
CA ALA A 142 11.80 1.04 4.22
C ALA A 142 13.06 0.93 5.08
N TYR A 143 13.61 2.06 5.52
CA TYR A 143 14.92 2.16 6.18
C TYR A 143 14.90 1.87 7.68
N LEU A 144 13.71 1.76 8.28
CA LEU A 144 13.58 1.44 9.71
C LEU A 144 13.42 -0.05 9.98
N ALA A 145 12.79 -0.78 9.04
CA ALA A 145 12.36 -2.14 9.28
C ALA A 145 13.39 -3.22 8.93
N GLY A 146 14.34 -2.89 8.05
CA GLY A 146 15.35 -3.84 7.59
C GLY A 146 16.10 -3.33 6.36
N PRO A 147 17.07 -4.12 5.86
CA PRO A 147 17.75 -3.81 4.62
C PRO A 147 16.77 -3.99 3.44
N GLY A 148 16.64 -2.97 2.60
CA GLY A 148 15.89 -3.08 1.36
C GLY A 148 15.12 -1.81 0.98
N PRO A 149 14.55 -1.77 -0.23
CA PRO A 149 13.81 -0.62 -0.74
C PRO A 149 12.35 -0.59 -0.30
N ARG A 150 11.84 -1.66 0.33
CA ARG A 150 10.43 -1.82 0.70
C ARG A 150 10.26 -1.86 2.22
N PRO A 151 9.23 -1.19 2.78
CA PRO A 151 8.75 -1.47 4.13
C PRO A 151 8.26 -2.94 4.26
N PRO A 152 8.01 -3.43 5.49
CA PRO A 152 7.53 -4.78 5.72
C PRO A 152 6.27 -5.10 4.91
N LEU A 153 6.26 -6.27 4.27
CA LEU A 153 5.09 -6.78 3.59
C LEU A 153 3.91 -6.92 4.58
N ARG A 154 2.75 -6.40 4.19
CA ARG A 154 1.47 -6.61 4.87
C ARG A 154 0.63 -7.56 4.02
N LYS A 155 0.60 -8.83 4.40
CA LYS A 155 -0.16 -9.88 3.67
C LYS A 155 -1.67 -9.58 3.62
N ASP A 156 -2.17 -8.85 4.61
CA ASP A 156 -3.54 -8.38 4.79
C ASP A 156 -3.77 -6.96 4.20
N SER A 157 -2.91 -6.51 3.29
CA SER A 157 -3.02 -5.21 2.61
C SER A 157 -4.32 -5.06 1.81
N ILE A 158 -4.98 -3.92 1.94
CA ILE A 158 -6.14 -3.51 1.14
C ILE A 158 -5.93 -2.18 0.41
N ALA A 159 -4.77 -1.54 0.58
CA ALA A 159 -4.42 -0.33 -0.14
C ALA A 159 -2.90 -0.13 -0.17
N ILE A 160 -2.44 0.62 -1.16
CA ILE A 160 -1.05 1.09 -1.23
C ILE A 160 -0.98 2.61 -1.12
N GLY A 161 0.12 3.11 -0.57
CA GLY A 161 0.45 4.54 -0.58
C GLY A 161 1.91 4.77 -0.94
N ASP A 162 2.21 5.95 -1.48
CA ASP A 162 3.54 6.36 -1.91
C ASP A 162 3.69 7.87 -1.67
N TRP A 163 3.40 8.30 -0.43
CA TRP A 163 3.59 9.69 -0.01
C TRP A 163 4.65 9.74 1.09
N GLY A 164 5.51 10.77 1.05
CA GLY A 164 6.50 10.98 2.10
C GLY A 164 5.84 11.36 3.42
N VAL A 165 6.49 11.04 4.55
CA VAL A 165 6.03 11.49 5.86
C VAL A 165 6.07 13.02 5.91
N GLU A 166 4.90 13.65 5.87
CA GLU A 166 4.74 15.10 5.88
C GLU A 166 3.94 15.54 7.13
N SER A 167 4.62 16.06 8.14
CA SER A 167 3.98 16.67 9.31
C SER A 167 4.10 18.18 9.26
N ARG A 168 3.08 18.87 9.79
CA ARG A 168 3.06 20.33 9.94
C ARG A 168 3.51 20.73 11.33
N ARG A 169 3.94 21.99 11.45
CA ARG A 169 4.42 22.55 12.71
C ARG A 169 3.37 22.43 13.83
N CYS A 170 3.86 22.25 15.06
CA CYS A 170 3.05 22.19 16.28
C CYS A 170 3.18 23.47 17.14
N ARG A 171 4.07 24.40 16.75
CA ARG A 171 4.26 25.73 17.36
C ARG A 171 4.48 26.79 16.29
N ASP A 172 4.11 28.03 16.58
CA ASP A 172 4.24 29.16 15.65
C ASP A 172 5.64 29.79 15.68
N GLU A 173 6.39 29.63 16.77
CA GLU A 173 7.78 30.09 16.85
C GLU A 173 8.76 28.98 16.43
N PRO A 174 9.74 29.28 15.56
CA PRO A 174 10.82 28.35 15.28
C PRO A 174 11.76 28.23 16.48
N ASN A 175 12.48 27.12 16.56
CA ASN A 175 13.57 26.95 17.51
C ASN A 175 14.65 28.02 17.22
N PRO A 176 15.08 28.81 18.22
CA PRO A 176 15.99 29.94 18.01
C PRO A 176 17.40 29.52 17.59
N MET A 177 17.81 28.27 17.87
CA MET A 177 19.13 27.74 17.52
C MET A 177 19.19 27.16 16.11
N THR A 178 18.13 26.47 15.70
CA THR A 178 18.10 25.72 14.43
C THR A 178 17.26 26.38 13.35
N ASN A 179 16.47 27.41 13.70
CA ASN A 179 15.46 28.02 12.86
C ASN A 179 14.45 27.00 12.27
N THR A 180 14.21 25.91 13.00
CA THR A 180 13.26 24.84 12.61
C THR A 180 12.00 24.88 13.44
N TYR A 181 10.86 24.56 12.84
CA TYR A 181 9.58 24.49 13.56
C TYR A 181 9.36 23.12 14.20
N ASP A 182 9.01 23.11 15.48
CA ASP A 182 8.67 21.90 16.23
C ASP A 182 7.55 21.11 15.52
N GLY A 183 7.70 19.79 15.40
CA GLY A 183 6.75 18.89 14.73
C GLY A 183 6.69 18.99 13.19
N SER A 184 7.36 19.96 12.54
CA SER A 184 7.38 20.06 11.08
C SER A 184 8.37 19.05 10.47
N MET A 185 7.87 18.16 9.61
CA MET A 185 8.68 17.11 8.97
C MET A 185 8.24 16.95 7.51
N PHE A 186 9.18 16.75 6.60
CA PHE A 186 8.83 16.29 5.26
C PHE A 186 9.97 15.46 4.69
N ILE A 187 9.83 14.15 4.86
CA ILE A 187 10.87 13.19 4.51
C ILE A 187 10.58 12.70 3.08
N ARG A 188 10.95 13.50 2.07
CA ARG A 188 10.74 13.14 0.66
C ARG A 188 11.75 12.13 0.14
N THR A 189 12.99 12.20 0.60
CA THR A 189 14.10 11.41 0.08
C THR A 189 14.05 9.95 0.51
N LEU A 190 13.31 9.64 1.58
CA LEU A 190 13.12 8.27 2.09
C LEU A 190 11.73 7.71 1.78
N ARG A 191 11.05 8.27 0.76
CA ARG A 191 9.73 7.83 0.32
C ARG A 191 9.84 6.45 -0.34
N ALA A 192 9.02 5.51 0.12
CA ALA A 192 8.86 4.21 -0.48
C ALA A 192 7.36 3.84 -0.55
N PRO A 193 6.92 3.08 -1.56
CA PRO A 193 5.59 2.49 -1.58
C PRO A 193 5.38 1.58 -0.36
N TYR A 194 4.25 1.76 0.33
CA TYR A 194 3.88 1.02 1.52
C TYR A 194 2.45 0.45 1.40
N GLN A 195 2.09 -0.43 2.33
CA GLN A 195 0.81 -1.14 2.34
C GLN A 195 -0.03 -0.78 3.57
N VAL A 196 -1.35 -0.75 3.39
CA VAL A 196 -2.31 -0.48 4.46
C VAL A 196 -3.12 -1.75 4.74
N PRO A 197 -2.92 -2.40 5.89
CA PRO A 197 -3.64 -3.62 6.23
C PRO A 197 -5.09 -3.36 6.63
N PHE A 198 -6.00 -4.30 6.32
CA PHE A 198 -7.43 -4.18 6.60
C PHE A 198 -7.73 -3.93 8.09
N GLY A 199 -6.96 -4.53 9.00
CA GLY A 199 -7.11 -4.32 10.43
C GLY A 199 -6.93 -2.86 10.90
N CYS A 200 -6.40 -1.96 10.05
CA CYS A 200 -6.35 -0.53 10.35
C CYS A 200 -7.71 0.16 10.28
N LEU A 201 -8.70 -0.46 9.64
CA LEU A 201 -10.06 0.06 9.48
C LEU A 201 -10.99 -0.42 10.60
N LEU A 202 -10.59 -1.47 11.33
CA LEU A 202 -11.39 -2.16 12.35
C LEU A 202 -11.05 -1.65 13.76
N PRO A 203 -11.95 -0.96 14.47
CA PRO A 203 -11.73 -0.55 15.85
C PRO A 203 -11.61 -1.73 16.82
N GLU A 204 -10.80 -1.58 17.86
CA GLU A 204 -10.77 -2.51 18.98
C GLU A 204 -12.13 -2.51 19.70
N GLY A 205 -12.74 -3.68 19.87
CA GLY A 205 -13.99 -3.87 20.62
C GLY A 205 -15.27 -3.49 19.88
N LEU A 206 -15.22 -3.23 18.57
CA LEU A 206 -16.40 -3.00 17.73
C LEU A 206 -16.30 -3.84 16.45
N ASP A 207 -17.29 -4.68 16.22
CA ASP A 207 -17.26 -5.67 15.12
C ASP A 207 -18.10 -5.24 13.90
N ASN A 208 -18.91 -4.18 14.07
CA ASN A 208 -19.86 -3.65 13.09
C ASN A 208 -19.54 -2.23 12.59
N LEU A 209 -18.30 -1.75 12.79
CA LEU A 209 -17.87 -0.41 12.40
C LEU A 209 -16.57 -0.44 11.59
N LEU A 210 -16.57 0.23 10.43
CA LEU A 210 -15.38 0.52 9.64
C LEU A 210 -15.06 2.01 9.66
N VAL A 211 -13.78 2.34 9.80
CA VAL A 211 -13.30 3.73 9.76
C VAL A 211 -12.22 3.85 8.70
N THR A 212 -12.45 4.68 7.68
CA THR A 212 -11.63 4.72 6.44
C THR A 212 -10.73 5.95 6.32
N THR A 213 -11.04 7.05 7.01
CA THR A 213 -10.28 8.31 6.89
C THR A 213 -9.33 8.55 8.05
N THR A 214 -9.74 8.16 9.26
CA THR A 214 -8.97 8.28 10.50
C THR A 214 -8.47 6.92 10.98
N ILE A 215 -7.96 6.13 10.02
CA ILE A 215 -7.45 4.77 10.24
C ILE A 215 -6.44 4.70 11.39
N SER A 216 -6.33 3.52 11.99
CA SER A 216 -5.44 3.24 13.11
C SER A 216 -3.97 3.34 12.70
N ALA A 217 -3.33 4.44 13.07
CA ALA A 217 -1.92 4.73 12.79
C ALA A 217 -1.30 5.63 13.88
N THR A 218 0.02 5.54 14.05
CA THR A 218 0.78 6.55 14.81
C THR A 218 0.74 7.90 14.12
N HIS A 219 1.05 8.98 14.84
CA HIS A 219 1.09 10.34 14.28
C HIS A 219 2.00 10.43 13.04
N VAL A 220 3.20 9.84 13.13
CA VAL A 220 4.18 9.88 12.03
C VAL A 220 3.73 9.07 10.82
N ALA A 221 3.21 7.86 11.02
CA ALA A 221 2.69 7.04 9.92
C ALA A 221 1.47 7.67 9.24
N PHE A 222 0.56 8.23 10.04
CA PHE A 222 -0.64 8.89 9.53
C PHE A 222 -0.31 10.04 8.59
N CYS A 223 0.80 10.75 8.82
CA CYS A 223 1.29 11.82 7.95
C CYS A 223 1.61 11.38 6.51
N ALA A 224 1.90 10.09 6.29
CA ALA A 224 2.05 9.53 4.95
C ALA A 224 0.70 9.08 4.36
N LEU A 225 -0.22 8.58 5.21
CA LEU A 225 -1.44 7.87 4.80
C LEU A 225 -2.60 8.79 4.37
N ARG A 226 -2.64 10.03 4.85
CA ARG A 226 -3.74 10.98 4.67
C ARG A 226 -3.75 11.68 3.30
N VAL A 227 -3.69 10.88 2.24
CA VAL A 227 -3.77 11.30 0.83
C VAL A 227 -4.99 10.67 0.16
N GLU A 228 -5.59 11.37 -0.79
CA GLU A 228 -6.86 11.03 -1.41
C GLU A 228 -6.84 9.66 -2.08
N ALA A 229 -5.70 9.28 -2.69
CA ALA A 229 -5.53 7.98 -3.33
C ALA A 229 -5.61 6.82 -2.33
N VAL A 230 -5.09 6.98 -1.11
CA VAL A 230 -5.17 5.96 -0.05
C VAL A 230 -6.59 5.91 0.52
N TRP A 231 -7.24 7.06 0.71
CA TRP A 231 -8.63 7.11 1.16
C TRP A 231 -9.63 6.50 0.17
N ALA A 232 -9.40 6.68 -1.12
CA ALA A 232 -10.23 6.05 -2.15
C ALA A 232 -10.14 4.51 -2.09
N GLN A 233 -8.94 3.96 -1.93
CA GLN A 233 -8.72 2.52 -1.82
C GLN A 233 -9.29 1.93 -0.53
N THR A 234 -9.01 2.56 0.62
CA THR A 234 -9.57 2.12 1.93
C THR A 234 -11.10 2.24 1.97
N GLY A 235 -11.68 3.25 1.33
CA GLY A 235 -13.12 3.38 1.13
C GLY A 235 -13.72 2.26 0.27
N ALA A 236 -13.06 1.91 -0.84
CA ALA A 236 -13.47 0.79 -1.68
C ALA A 236 -13.40 -0.54 -0.92
N ALA A 237 -12.31 -0.80 -0.21
CA ALA A 237 -12.14 -1.98 0.63
C ALA A 237 -13.24 -2.09 1.70
N ALA A 238 -13.58 -0.97 2.36
CA ALA A 238 -14.64 -0.93 3.35
C ALA A 238 -16.03 -1.23 2.75
N GLY A 239 -16.34 -0.69 1.56
CA GLY A 239 -17.59 -0.98 0.87
C GLY A 239 -17.71 -2.45 0.47
N ILE A 240 -16.61 -3.05 -0.03
CA ILE A 240 -16.53 -4.48 -0.34
C ILE A 240 -16.74 -5.32 0.93
N ALA A 241 -16.03 -5.01 2.02
CA ALA A 241 -16.15 -5.73 3.29
C ALA A 241 -17.58 -5.68 3.84
N ALA A 242 -18.22 -4.50 3.83
CA ALA A 242 -19.62 -4.37 4.26
C ALA A 242 -20.59 -5.16 3.38
N SER A 243 -20.37 -5.19 2.05
CA SER A 243 -21.16 -5.99 1.11
C SER A 243 -21.03 -7.49 1.39
N LEU A 244 -19.80 -7.96 1.64
CA LEU A 244 -19.54 -9.37 2.00
C LEU A 244 -20.20 -9.75 3.33
N ALA A 245 -20.08 -8.89 4.36
CA ALA A 245 -20.73 -9.08 5.66
C ALA A 245 -22.25 -9.25 5.54
N ILE A 246 -22.91 -8.36 4.77
CA ILE A 246 -24.35 -8.46 4.51
C ILE A 246 -24.72 -9.77 3.80
N ARG A 247 -23.94 -10.18 2.79
CA ARG A 247 -24.22 -11.40 2.02
C ARG A 247 -24.03 -12.67 2.83
N GLN A 248 -23.03 -12.70 3.71
CA GLN A 248 -22.69 -13.86 4.53
C GLN A 248 -23.49 -13.92 5.85
N GLY A 249 -24.17 -12.82 6.22
CA GLY A 249 -24.82 -12.71 7.53
C GLY A 249 -23.82 -12.73 8.69
N SER A 250 -22.61 -12.24 8.45
CA SER A 250 -21.50 -12.18 9.41
C SER A 250 -21.19 -10.76 9.84
N GLU A 251 -20.50 -10.60 10.96
CA GLU A 251 -19.94 -9.31 11.35
C GLU A 251 -18.81 -8.92 10.39
N ILE A 252 -18.60 -7.61 10.20
CA ILE A 252 -17.54 -7.10 9.31
C ILE A 252 -16.17 -7.59 9.77
N SER A 253 -16.01 -7.71 11.08
CA SER A 253 -14.83 -8.23 11.78
C SER A 253 -14.44 -9.66 11.39
N ASP A 254 -15.39 -10.45 10.92
CA ASP A 254 -15.24 -11.88 10.64
C ASP A 254 -15.01 -12.16 9.16
N ILE A 255 -15.08 -11.12 8.32
CA ILE A 255 -14.79 -11.23 6.89
C ILE A 255 -13.31 -11.53 6.67
N ALA A 256 -13.06 -12.64 5.99
CA ALA A 256 -11.72 -13.00 5.53
C ALA A 256 -11.15 -11.91 4.63
N VAL A 257 -9.94 -11.43 4.95
CA VAL A 257 -9.30 -10.37 4.18
C VAL A 257 -9.05 -10.79 2.74
N GLU A 258 -8.81 -12.08 2.51
CA GLU A 258 -8.64 -12.69 1.20
C GLU A 258 -9.88 -12.48 0.32
N SER A 259 -11.09 -12.58 0.87
CA SER A 259 -12.32 -12.32 0.10
C SER A 259 -12.44 -10.85 -0.31
N ILE A 260 -11.97 -9.93 0.53
CA ILE A 260 -11.92 -8.49 0.21
C ILE A 260 -10.87 -8.26 -0.88
N GLN A 261 -9.67 -8.81 -0.70
CA GLN A 261 -8.55 -8.70 -1.65
C GLN A 261 -8.93 -9.27 -3.02
N ASP A 262 -9.57 -10.45 -3.08
CA ASP A 262 -10.04 -11.05 -4.31
C ASP A 262 -11.01 -10.14 -5.08
N SER A 263 -11.98 -9.54 -4.37
CA SER A 263 -12.93 -8.60 -4.97
C SER A 263 -12.25 -7.31 -5.43
N MET A 264 -11.23 -6.84 -4.72
CA MET A 264 -10.41 -5.69 -5.13
C MET A 264 -9.55 -6.01 -6.36
N LEU A 265 -8.92 -7.18 -6.40
CA LEU A 265 -8.11 -7.62 -7.54
C LEU A 265 -8.95 -7.84 -8.81
N GLN A 266 -10.19 -8.33 -8.67
CA GLN A 266 -11.15 -8.40 -9.78
C GLN A 266 -11.49 -7.03 -10.38
N GLN A 267 -11.35 -5.97 -9.58
CA GLN A 267 -11.56 -4.57 -9.99
C GLN A 267 -10.24 -3.84 -10.30
N ASN A 268 -9.15 -4.60 -10.47
CA ASN A 268 -7.81 -4.10 -10.84
C ASN A 268 -7.16 -3.14 -9.84
N TYR A 269 -7.55 -3.18 -8.56
CA TYR A 269 -6.86 -2.45 -7.49
C TYR A 269 -5.49 -3.07 -7.21
N LYS A 270 -4.45 -2.23 -7.09
CA LYS A 270 -3.10 -2.69 -6.69
C LYS A 270 -3.04 -2.86 -5.17
N LEU A 271 -2.60 -4.02 -4.71
CA LEU A 271 -2.39 -4.34 -3.28
C LEU A 271 -0.90 -4.38 -2.92
N THR A 272 -0.04 -4.56 -3.92
CA THR A 272 1.41 -4.40 -3.86
C THR A 272 1.88 -3.56 -5.05
N TYR A 273 2.72 -2.56 -4.79
CA TYR A 273 3.26 -1.71 -5.85
C TYR A 273 4.36 -2.43 -6.63
N PHE A 274 4.18 -2.49 -7.96
CA PHE A 274 5.23 -2.79 -8.93
C PHE A 274 5.28 -1.72 -10.02
N SER A 275 6.49 -1.33 -10.44
CA SER A 275 6.72 -0.30 -11.47
C SER A 275 6.51 -0.81 -12.89
N ASP A 276 6.64 -2.12 -13.11
CA ASP A 276 6.55 -2.81 -14.39
C ASP A 276 5.27 -3.64 -14.58
N VAL A 277 4.35 -3.61 -13.60
CA VAL A 277 3.05 -4.31 -13.67
C VAL A 277 1.90 -3.30 -13.67
N HIS A 278 1.26 -3.15 -14.82
CA HIS A 278 0.07 -2.33 -14.98
C HIS A 278 -1.20 -3.07 -14.58
N SER A 279 -2.25 -2.35 -14.22
CA SER A 279 -3.53 -2.91 -13.74
C SER A 279 -4.28 -3.74 -14.79
N GLU A 280 -3.99 -3.54 -16.08
CA GLU A 280 -4.56 -4.27 -17.23
C GLU A 280 -3.66 -5.44 -17.67
N HIS A 281 -2.58 -5.74 -16.94
CA HIS A 281 -1.72 -6.88 -17.27
C HIS A 281 -2.55 -8.18 -17.23
N PRO A 282 -2.44 -9.11 -18.21
CA PRO A 282 -3.29 -10.31 -18.27
C PRO A 282 -3.25 -11.16 -16.99
N HIS A 283 -2.06 -11.28 -16.39
CA HIS A 283 -1.83 -12.02 -15.14
C HIS A 283 -1.83 -11.13 -13.88
N PHE A 284 -2.41 -9.92 -13.94
CA PHE A 284 -2.38 -8.93 -12.85
C PHE A 284 -2.81 -9.52 -11.50
N ARG A 285 -3.92 -10.26 -11.49
CA ARG A 285 -4.49 -10.86 -10.27
C ARG A 285 -3.54 -11.86 -9.64
N GLY A 286 -3.00 -12.79 -10.43
CA GLY A 286 -2.05 -13.79 -9.96
C GLY A 286 -0.76 -13.16 -9.42
N ILE A 287 -0.21 -12.17 -10.11
CA ILE A 287 0.98 -11.43 -9.67
C ILE A 287 0.74 -10.75 -8.32
N GLN A 288 -0.36 -10.00 -8.17
CA GLN A 288 -0.67 -9.29 -6.94
C GLN A 288 -0.93 -10.26 -5.77
N TRP A 289 -1.66 -11.35 -6.02
CA TRP A 289 -1.92 -12.38 -5.03
C TRP A 289 -0.63 -13.06 -4.56
N LEU A 290 0.23 -13.48 -5.48
CA LEU A 290 1.49 -14.14 -5.15
C LEU A 290 2.44 -13.20 -4.37
N ALA A 291 2.43 -11.92 -4.71
CA ALA A 291 3.16 -10.89 -3.96
C ALA A 291 2.69 -10.79 -2.51
N LEU A 292 1.38 -10.86 -2.25
CA LEU A 292 0.82 -10.87 -0.87
C LEU A 292 1.20 -12.14 -0.09
N LYS A 293 1.48 -13.26 -0.78
CA LYS A 293 2.03 -14.47 -0.15
C LYS A 293 3.52 -14.34 0.20
N GLY A 294 4.18 -13.29 -0.28
CA GLY A 294 5.56 -12.94 0.04
C GLY A 294 6.58 -13.30 -1.03
N CYS A 295 6.13 -13.55 -2.26
CA CYS A 295 7.00 -13.74 -3.41
C CYS A 295 7.28 -12.39 -4.06
N LEU A 296 8.29 -11.70 -3.56
CA LEU A 296 8.78 -10.43 -4.11
C LEU A 296 10.21 -10.64 -4.61
N PRO A 297 10.62 -10.02 -5.73
CA PRO A 297 12.02 -10.03 -6.13
C PRO A 297 12.90 -9.41 -5.03
N GLU A 298 13.91 -10.15 -4.58
CA GLU A 298 14.82 -9.68 -3.54
C GLU A 298 15.78 -8.61 -4.08
N GLY A 299 16.08 -7.61 -3.25
CA GLY A 299 17.10 -6.59 -3.56
C GLY A 299 16.74 -5.60 -4.68
N ASP A 300 15.59 -5.74 -5.33
CA ASP A 300 15.21 -4.88 -6.46
C ASP A 300 14.77 -3.48 -6.00
N THR A 301 15.59 -2.48 -6.32
CA THR A 301 15.32 -1.06 -6.03
C THR A 301 14.38 -0.40 -7.04
N GLY A 302 14.10 -1.06 -8.17
CA GLY A 302 13.19 -0.58 -9.21
C GLY A 302 11.71 -0.80 -8.87
N TYR A 303 11.42 -1.56 -7.82
CA TYR A 303 10.10 -2.10 -7.50
C TYR A 303 9.50 -2.94 -8.64
N CYS A 304 10.30 -3.63 -9.42
CA CYS A 304 9.88 -4.51 -10.51
C CYS A 304 9.43 -5.88 -9.98
N PHE A 305 8.52 -6.53 -10.70
CA PHE A 305 8.20 -7.96 -10.57
C PHE A 305 8.96 -8.81 -11.59
N PHE A 306 9.29 -8.22 -12.74
CA PHE A 306 9.83 -8.83 -13.94
C PHE A 306 8.88 -9.89 -14.55
N PRO A 307 7.64 -9.50 -14.92
CA PRO A 307 6.59 -10.44 -15.32
C PRO A 307 6.97 -11.33 -16.50
N GLU A 308 7.74 -10.78 -17.46
CA GLU A 308 8.12 -11.47 -18.70
C GLU A 308 9.37 -12.34 -18.58
N ASN A 309 10.11 -12.24 -17.46
CA ASN A 309 11.28 -13.08 -17.26
C ASN A 309 10.87 -14.55 -17.10
N SER A 310 11.70 -15.46 -17.57
CA SER A 310 11.50 -16.90 -17.34
C SER A 310 11.54 -17.21 -15.85
N ALA A 311 10.55 -17.94 -15.34
CA ALA A 311 10.57 -18.43 -13.97
C ALA A 311 11.62 -19.54 -13.84
N THR A 312 12.47 -19.44 -12.83
CA THR A 312 13.46 -20.48 -12.51
C THR A 312 12.87 -21.54 -11.58
N TRP A 313 13.47 -22.73 -11.52
CA TRP A 313 13.03 -23.75 -10.55
C TRP A 313 13.13 -23.27 -9.11
N GLY A 314 14.17 -22.50 -8.75
CA GLY A 314 14.31 -21.93 -7.42
C GLY A 314 13.14 -21.01 -7.05
N GLU A 315 12.80 -20.09 -7.94
CA GLU A 315 11.64 -19.20 -7.78
C GLU A 315 10.33 -19.97 -7.70
N PHE A 316 10.17 -21.00 -8.53
CA PHE A 316 8.98 -21.82 -8.57
C PHE A 316 8.76 -22.60 -7.26
N LEU A 317 9.80 -23.24 -6.73
CA LEU A 317 9.72 -23.98 -5.47
C LEU A 317 9.42 -23.06 -4.28
N GLU A 318 10.09 -21.92 -4.21
CA GLU A 318 9.79 -20.89 -3.21
C GLU A 318 8.33 -20.42 -3.32
N ALA A 319 7.90 -20.09 -4.54
CA ALA A 319 6.55 -19.60 -4.80
C ALA A 319 5.50 -20.63 -4.40
N VAL A 320 5.71 -21.92 -4.67
CA VAL A 320 4.83 -23.01 -4.22
C VAL A 320 4.74 -23.05 -2.70
N VAL A 321 5.87 -23.09 -1.98
CA VAL A 321 5.87 -23.17 -0.51
C VAL A 321 5.14 -21.98 0.10
N LYS A 322 5.37 -20.77 -0.42
CA LYS A 322 4.71 -19.54 0.06
C LYS A 322 3.23 -19.49 -0.32
N ALA A 323 2.86 -19.86 -1.55
CA ALA A 323 1.49 -19.84 -2.06
C ALA A 323 0.55 -20.75 -1.26
N PHE A 324 1.01 -21.95 -0.91
CA PHE A 324 0.24 -22.94 -0.17
C PHE A 324 0.54 -22.93 1.33
N GLU A 325 1.32 -21.96 1.81
CA GLU A 325 1.67 -21.74 3.22
C GLU A 325 2.21 -23.02 3.89
N LEU A 326 3.06 -23.76 3.17
CA LEU A 326 3.63 -25.00 3.67
C LEU A 326 4.62 -24.68 4.80
N PRO A 327 4.51 -25.34 5.97
CA PRO A 327 5.47 -25.15 7.06
C PRO A 327 6.86 -25.57 6.60
N VAL A 328 7.84 -24.70 6.78
CA VAL A 328 9.22 -25.01 6.39
C VAL A 328 9.73 -26.19 7.21
N SER A 329 10.24 -27.20 6.52
CA SER A 329 10.73 -28.44 7.12
C SER A 329 11.99 -28.90 6.39
N VAL A 330 13.05 -29.17 7.16
CA VAL A 330 14.34 -29.66 6.64
C VAL A 330 14.73 -30.84 7.51
N THR A 331 14.66 -32.04 6.95
CA THR A 331 14.95 -33.31 7.65
C THR A 331 16.32 -33.88 7.28
N GLY A 332 16.96 -33.34 6.24
CA GLY A 332 18.26 -33.76 5.75
C GLY A 332 18.75 -32.88 4.60
N ILE A 333 19.77 -33.37 3.90
CA ILE A 333 20.25 -32.81 2.65
C ILE A 333 20.02 -33.90 1.59
N HIS A 334 19.07 -33.67 0.70
CA HIS A 334 18.65 -34.64 -0.32
C HIS A 334 19.08 -34.24 -1.73
N PHE A 335 19.47 -32.98 -1.95
CA PHE A 335 19.90 -32.46 -3.25
C PHE A 335 21.43 -32.30 -3.32
N ASP A 336 22.09 -32.81 -4.37
CA ASP A 336 23.55 -32.63 -4.57
C ASP A 336 23.91 -31.30 -5.22
N THR A 337 22.96 -30.66 -5.91
CA THR A 337 23.16 -29.41 -6.63
C THR A 337 22.71 -28.16 -5.88
N ILE A 338 22.15 -28.30 -4.69
CA ILE A 338 21.66 -27.17 -3.89
C ILE A 338 22.46 -27.09 -2.60
N GLU A 339 23.31 -26.06 -2.49
CA GLU A 339 24.09 -25.85 -1.28
C GLU A 339 23.19 -25.46 -0.11
N SER A 340 23.48 -25.95 1.10
CA SER A 340 22.71 -25.63 2.31
C SER A 340 22.67 -24.14 2.68
N THR A 341 23.58 -23.34 2.12
CA THR A 341 23.65 -21.88 2.27
C THR A 341 22.80 -21.12 1.27
N ASP A 342 22.30 -21.77 0.21
CA ASP A 342 21.39 -21.15 -0.76
C ASP A 342 20.02 -20.92 -0.13
N HIS A 343 19.43 -19.75 -0.34
CA HIS A 343 18.08 -19.43 0.10
C HIS A 343 17.01 -20.42 -0.40
N VAL A 344 17.21 -21.03 -1.59
CA VAL A 344 16.28 -22.01 -2.18
C VAL A 344 16.26 -23.32 -1.40
N PHE A 345 17.38 -23.66 -0.74
CA PHE A 345 17.59 -24.96 -0.07
C PHE A 345 16.41 -25.34 0.83
N ARG A 346 15.98 -24.42 1.70
CA ARG A 346 14.87 -24.68 2.63
C ARG A 346 13.55 -24.99 1.93
N TYR A 347 13.30 -24.43 0.75
CA TYR A 347 12.05 -24.62 0.02
C TYR A 347 12.05 -25.95 -0.72
N ALA A 348 13.17 -26.31 -1.35
CA ALA A 348 13.35 -27.61 -1.98
C ALA A 348 13.22 -28.76 -0.97
N GLU A 349 13.88 -28.64 0.18
CA GLU A 349 13.80 -29.63 1.27
C GLU A 349 12.40 -29.71 1.89
N THR A 350 11.70 -28.58 2.03
CA THR A 350 10.30 -28.57 2.51
C THR A 350 9.40 -29.37 1.59
N LEU A 351 9.55 -29.20 0.28
CA LEU A 351 8.76 -29.92 -0.71
C LEU A 351 9.12 -31.40 -0.75
N TYR A 352 10.40 -31.76 -0.60
CA TYR A 352 10.84 -33.15 -0.47
C TYR A 352 10.24 -33.82 0.77
N ASP A 353 10.35 -33.19 1.94
CA ASP A 353 9.85 -33.75 3.19
C ASP A 353 8.31 -33.87 3.18
N THR A 354 7.61 -32.87 2.64
CA THR A 354 6.15 -32.92 2.53
C THR A 354 5.71 -34.03 1.58
N ALA A 355 6.38 -34.17 0.43
CA ALA A 355 6.07 -35.17 -0.57
C ALA A 355 6.37 -36.60 -0.08
N SER A 356 7.52 -36.82 0.57
CA SER A 356 7.92 -38.14 1.08
C SER A 356 6.97 -38.66 2.16
N ARG A 357 6.48 -37.79 3.06
CA ARG A 357 5.47 -38.14 4.08
C ARG A 357 4.13 -38.55 3.49
N LYS A 358 3.78 -38.02 2.32
CA LYS A 358 2.55 -38.34 1.58
C LYS A 358 2.73 -39.47 0.57
N GLY A 359 3.96 -39.88 0.39
CA GLY A 359 4.35 -40.92 -0.51
C GLY A 359 4.29 -40.59 -1.98
N VAL A 360 4.51 -39.32 -2.30
CA VAL A 360 4.47 -38.81 -3.66
C VAL A 360 5.90 -38.53 -4.13
N ALA A 361 6.28 -39.06 -5.28
CA ALA A 361 7.55 -38.75 -5.91
C ALA A 361 7.45 -37.41 -6.65
N LEU A 362 7.63 -36.31 -5.91
CA LEU A 362 7.46 -34.94 -6.43
C LEU A 362 8.62 -34.50 -7.35
N PHE A 363 9.82 -35.01 -7.08
CA PHE A 363 11.01 -34.77 -7.89
C PHE A 363 11.38 -36.02 -8.68
N ASP A 364 12.02 -35.84 -9.84
CA ASP A 364 12.55 -36.95 -10.62
C ASP A 364 13.58 -37.74 -9.77
N ASN A 365 13.48 -39.06 -9.79
CA ASN A 365 14.30 -39.97 -8.98
C ASN A 365 14.11 -39.84 -7.45
N MET A 366 13.02 -39.20 -6.99
CA MET A 366 12.61 -39.24 -5.59
C MET A 366 12.07 -40.63 -5.21
N PHE A 367 12.69 -41.27 -4.21
CA PHE A 367 12.32 -42.60 -3.71
C PHE A 367 11.51 -42.54 -2.40
N HIS A 368 10.76 -43.62 -2.12
CA HIS A 368 9.82 -43.74 -1.00
C HIS A 368 10.27 -44.84 -0.01
N PRO A 369 10.25 -44.61 1.32
CA PRO A 369 10.63 -45.62 2.31
C PRO A 369 9.80 -46.92 2.32
N SER A 370 8.58 -46.88 1.81
CA SER A 370 7.73 -48.08 1.60
C SER A 370 7.96 -48.81 0.27
N ILE A 371 8.84 -48.32 -0.60
CA ILE A 371 9.19 -48.93 -1.90
C ILE A 371 10.61 -49.51 -1.87
N ASP A 372 11.50 -48.98 -1.02
CA ASP A 372 12.82 -49.56 -0.80
C ASP A 372 12.72 -50.74 0.19
N HIS A 373 13.20 -51.89 -0.26
CA HIS A 373 13.12 -53.14 0.51
C HIS A 373 13.97 -52.98 1.79
N PRO A 374 13.58 -53.55 2.95
CA PRO A 374 14.42 -53.57 4.15
C PRO A 374 15.86 -54.06 3.93
N ALA A 375 16.10 -54.80 2.83
CA ALA A 375 17.39 -55.28 2.40
C ALA A 375 18.35 -54.16 1.93
N ASP A 376 17.86 -53.01 1.46
CA ASP A 376 18.71 -51.90 1.01
C ASP A 376 19.44 -51.21 2.17
N HIS A 377 18.89 -51.28 3.39
CA HIS A 377 19.55 -50.81 4.62
C HIS A 377 20.67 -51.75 5.11
N LEU A 378 20.78 -52.96 4.55
CA LEU A 378 21.84 -53.92 4.87
C LEU A 378 23.05 -53.81 3.92
N LEU A 379 23.00 -52.89 2.95
CA LEU A 379 24.14 -52.63 2.08
C LEU A 379 25.26 -51.94 2.86
N PRO A 380 26.54 -52.37 2.69
CA PRO A 380 27.67 -51.85 3.46
C PRO A 380 27.92 -50.34 3.31
N GLU A 381 27.46 -49.77 2.19
CA GLU A 381 27.44 -48.32 1.99
C GLU A 381 25.99 -47.85 1.87
N PRO A 382 25.53 -46.93 2.73
CA PRO A 382 24.26 -46.26 2.49
C PRO A 382 24.39 -45.53 1.16
N ARG A 383 23.68 -46.00 0.13
CA ARG A 383 23.54 -45.24 -1.11
C ARG A 383 22.68 -44.02 -0.80
N GLN A 384 23.29 -42.96 -0.27
CA GLN A 384 22.68 -41.65 -0.29
C GLN A 384 22.54 -41.27 -1.76
N ARG A 385 21.36 -41.51 -2.32
CA ARG A 385 21.04 -41.16 -3.70
C ARG A 385 20.62 -39.71 -3.70
N TRP A 386 21.47 -38.88 -4.26
CA TRP A 386 21.23 -37.45 -4.38
C TRP A 386 20.20 -37.15 -5.47
N LEU A 387 19.35 -36.16 -5.21
CA LEU A 387 18.48 -35.55 -6.21
C LEU A 387 19.21 -34.41 -6.90
N THR A 388 19.20 -34.41 -8.22
CA THR A 388 19.79 -33.34 -9.02
C THR A 388 18.70 -32.40 -9.51
N LEU A 389 18.76 -31.14 -9.08
CA LEU A 389 17.88 -30.06 -9.54
C LEU A 389 18.69 -28.78 -9.79
N ARG A 390 18.65 -28.28 -11.02
CA ARG A 390 19.26 -26.98 -11.38
C ARG A 390 18.27 -25.87 -11.08
N THR A 391 18.46 -25.18 -9.96
CA THR A 391 17.54 -24.15 -9.45
C THR A 391 17.47 -22.93 -10.36
N GLU A 392 18.55 -22.62 -11.07
CA GLU A 392 18.67 -21.53 -12.04
C GLU A 392 18.04 -21.84 -13.40
N ALA A 393 17.71 -23.11 -13.69
CA ALA A 393 17.12 -23.49 -14.96
C ALA A 393 15.66 -23.02 -15.05
N ALA A 394 15.27 -22.59 -16.26
CA ALA A 394 13.90 -22.21 -16.54
C ALA A 394 12.93 -23.40 -16.41
N VAL A 395 11.77 -23.17 -15.81
CA VAL A 395 10.74 -24.21 -15.66
C VAL A 395 9.92 -24.30 -16.95
N SER A 396 9.92 -25.46 -17.59
CA SER A 396 9.01 -25.71 -18.72
C SER A 396 7.56 -25.81 -18.24
N GLY A 397 6.60 -25.40 -19.08
CA GLY A 397 5.20 -25.44 -18.67
C GLY A 397 4.70 -26.86 -18.43
N GLY A 398 5.13 -27.83 -19.24
CA GLY A 398 4.85 -29.25 -18.98
C GLY A 398 5.40 -29.75 -17.64
N ALA A 399 6.58 -29.29 -17.21
CA ALA A 399 7.14 -29.66 -15.91
C ALA A 399 6.38 -28.99 -14.75
N ALA A 400 6.07 -27.70 -14.86
CA ALA A 400 5.28 -26.98 -13.86
C ALA A 400 3.91 -27.64 -13.64
N VAL A 401 3.20 -27.96 -14.74
CA VAL A 401 1.88 -28.60 -14.67
C VAL A 401 1.94 -29.99 -14.04
N ARG A 402 2.92 -30.82 -14.42
CA ARG A 402 3.12 -32.13 -13.77
C ARG A 402 3.42 -31.99 -12.29
N PHE A 403 4.28 -31.05 -11.92
CA PHE A 403 4.63 -30.77 -10.53
C PHE A 403 3.38 -30.37 -9.71
N LEU A 404 2.57 -29.45 -10.23
CA LEU A 404 1.34 -29.02 -9.56
C LEU A 404 0.31 -30.15 -9.47
N ALA A 405 0.18 -31.00 -10.49
CA ALA A 405 -0.71 -32.16 -10.44
C ALA A 405 -0.29 -33.18 -9.36
N LEU A 406 1.01 -33.37 -9.13
CA LEU A 406 1.49 -34.19 -8.01
C LEU A 406 1.27 -33.48 -6.67
N LEU A 407 1.54 -32.18 -6.61
CA LEU A 407 1.36 -31.35 -5.42
C LEU A 407 -0.09 -31.37 -4.93
N SER A 408 -1.08 -31.40 -5.82
CA SER A 408 -2.51 -31.44 -5.49
C SER A 408 -2.83 -32.57 -4.50
N SER A 409 -2.26 -33.76 -4.74
CA SER A 409 -2.39 -34.93 -3.85
C SER A 409 -1.67 -34.77 -2.51
N ILE A 410 -0.57 -34.01 -2.47
CA ILE A 410 0.22 -33.75 -1.27
C ILE A 410 -0.54 -32.79 -0.34
N VAL A 411 -1.08 -31.70 -0.90
CA VAL A 411 -1.82 -30.69 -0.14
C VAL A 411 -3.29 -31.06 0.08
N GLY A 412 -3.76 -32.16 -0.52
CA GLY A 412 -5.14 -32.62 -0.41
C GLY A 412 -6.15 -31.67 -1.05
N ARG A 413 -5.78 -31.05 -2.17
CA ARG A 413 -6.64 -30.11 -2.92
C ARG A 413 -6.76 -30.59 -4.35
N ASP A 414 -7.94 -30.45 -4.92
CA ASP A 414 -8.15 -30.67 -6.35
C ASP A 414 -7.81 -29.38 -7.11
N PHE A 415 -6.85 -29.46 -8.02
CA PHE A 415 -6.50 -28.35 -8.89
C PHE A 415 -7.26 -28.58 -10.20
N ALA A 416 -8.02 -27.58 -10.68
CA ALA A 416 -8.71 -27.68 -11.96
C ALA A 416 -7.67 -27.70 -13.10
N THR A 417 -7.18 -28.89 -13.45
CA THR A 417 -6.08 -29.05 -14.41
C THR A 417 -6.47 -28.70 -15.84
N ASP A 418 -7.75 -28.58 -16.12
CA ASP A 418 -8.27 -28.22 -17.45
C ASP A 418 -7.81 -26.81 -17.88
N ASP A 419 -7.59 -25.91 -16.92
CA ASP A 419 -7.06 -24.56 -17.17
C ASP A 419 -5.55 -24.56 -17.50
N PHE A 420 -4.87 -25.70 -17.38
CA PHE A 420 -3.43 -25.80 -17.62
C PHE A 420 -3.04 -26.11 -19.07
N ALA A 421 -4.01 -26.43 -19.93
CA ALA A 421 -3.76 -26.74 -21.34
C ALA A 421 -2.88 -25.70 -22.08
N PRO A 422 -3.03 -24.38 -21.87
CA PRO A 422 -2.20 -23.37 -22.55
C PRO A 422 -0.70 -23.43 -22.19
N TYR A 423 -0.34 -24.02 -21.05
CA TYR A 423 1.05 -24.03 -20.55
C TYR A 423 1.81 -25.28 -20.97
N LEU A 424 1.14 -26.40 -21.25
CA LEU A 424 1.78 -27.72 -21.46
C LEU A 424 2.87 -27.71 -22.54
N GLN A 425 2.69 -26.93 -23.61
CA GLN A 425 3.62 -26.87 -24.74
C GLN A 425 4.67 -25.75 -24.64
N LYS A 426 4.66 -24.96 -23.56
CA LYS A 426 5.62 -23.87 -23.39
C LYS A 426 7.01 -24.39 -23.03
N ALA A 427 8.00 -23.94 -23.79
CA ALA A 427 9.41 -24.23 -23.51
C ALA A 427 9.83 -23.75 -22.11
N HIS A 428 9.35 -22.58 -21.69
CA HIS A 428 9.45 -22.06 -20.34
C HIS A 428 8.21 -21.22 -20.00
N ILE A 429 7.80 -21.22 -18.72
CA ILE A 429 6.80 -20.28 -18.22
C ILE A 429 7.45 -18.99 -17.76
N THR A 430 6.73 -17.87 -17.89
CA THR A 430 7.18 -16.59 -17.31
C THR A 430 6.86 -16.51 -15.82
N ARG A 431 7.45 -15.54 -15.11
CA ARG A 431 7.11 -15.25 -13.71
C ARG A 431 5.63 -14.86 -13.54
N ALA A 432 5.08 -14.13 -14.50
CA ALA A 432 3.66 -13.78 -14.50
C ALA A 432 2.76 -15.01 -14.66
N GLU A 433 3.11 -15.91 -15.58
CA GLU A 433 2.41 -17.17 -15.80
C GLU A 433 2.50 -18.11 -14.60
N MET A 434 3.67 -18.19 -13.95
CA MET A 434 3.85 -18.90 -12.69
C MET A 434 2.88 -18.38 -11.62
N ALA A 435 2.79 -17.06 -11.45
CA ALA A 435 1.91 -16.46 -10.47
C ALA A 435 0.43 -16.76 -10.74
N ASP A 436 0.04 -16.73 -12.02
CA ASP A 436 -1.33 -17.03 -12.46
C ASP A 436 -1.70 -18.50 -12.28
N LEU A 437 -0.77 -19.42 -12.59
CA LEU A 437 -0.94 -20.86 -12.35
C LEU A 437 -1.17 -21.15 -10.85
N LEU A 438 -0.31 -20.61 -9.98
CA LEU A 438 -0.42 -20.81 -8.54
C LEU A 438 -1.70 -20.20 -7.97
N PHE A 439 -2.07 -19.02 -8.46
CA PHE A 439 -3.33 -18.35 -8.08
C PHE A 439 -4.55 -19.19 -8.48
N SER A 440 -4.56 -19.77 -9.68
CA SER A 440 -5.65 -20.63 -10.16
C SER A 440 -5.78 -21.89 -9.31
N CYS A 441 -4.67 -22.52 -8.93
CA CYS A 441 -4.66 -23.65 -7.99
C CYS A 441 -5.24 -23.29 -6.61
N ALA A 442 -5.04 -22.06 -6.16
CA ALA A 442 -5.50 -21.60 -4.85
C ALA A 442 -6.96 -21.11 -4.85
N SER A 443 -7.45 -20.56 -5.97
CA SER A 443 -8.72 -19.83 -6.07
C SER A 443 -9.96 -20.71 -6.20
N ASN A 444 -9.82 -22.02 -6.42
CA ASN A 444 -10.95 -22.97 -6.53
C ASN A 444 -11.73 -23.21 -5.22
N LEU A 445 -11.68 -22.26 -4.29
CA LEU A 445 -12.37 -22.28 -2.99
C LEU A 445 -13.69 -21.50 -2.98
N ASN A 446 -13.99 -20.62 -3.95
CA ASN A 446 -15.13 -19.70 -3.85
C ASN A 446 -16.28 -19.92 -4.85
N THR A 447 -16.19 -20.86 -5.80
CA THR A 447 -17.26 -21.14 -6.77
C THR A 447 -18.25 -22.23 -6.33
N ALA A 448 -18.02 -22.90 -5.20
CA ALA A 448 -18.92 -23.93 -4.66
C ALA A 448 -19.99 -23.39 -3.69
N GLN A 449 -20.06 -22.06 -3.47
CA GLN A 449 -21.04 -21.42 -2.57
C GLN A 449 -21.75 -20.18 -3.17
N SER A 450 -21.91 -20.12 -4.49
CA SER A 450 -22.75 -19.12 -5.17
C SER A 450 -24.16 -19.65 -5.45
#